data_AF-A0A841R587-F1
#
_entry.id   AF-A0A841R587-F1
#
_cell.length_a   1.000
_cell.length_b   1.000
_cell.length_c   1.000
_cell.angle_alpha   90.00
_cell.angle_beta   90.00
_cell.angle_gamma   90.00
#
_symmetry.space_group_name_H-M   'P 1'
#
loop_
_entity.id
_entity.type
_entity.pdbx_description
1 polymer ?
#
loop_
_entity_poly.entity_id
_entity_poly.type
_entity_poly.pdbx_seq_one_letter_code
_entity_poly.pdbx_strand_id
1 'polypeptide(L)'
;MIYDAENTFLWQKDVASVGTGGIDSDVVYLGKGDAVQPLWLAVTVSAPLSDDATVTVETSEKETMAGKKTLGTFTLAKGERKLAAKLPVGVLGYVRVHVAAASGTLGAAKMNAVLVLDTDL
;
A
#
# COMPACT_ATOMS: atom_id res chain seq x y z
N MET A 1 -16.54 -6.93 1.74
CA MET A 1 -15.74 -6.14 0.78
C MET A 1 -15.34 -7.00 -0.42
N ILE A 2 -15.48 -6.49 -1.64
CA ILE A 2 -14.99 -7.15 -2.86
C ILE A 2 -13.67 -6.49 -3.26
N TYR A 3 -12.66 -7.29 -3.60
CA TYR A 3 -11.38 -6.78 -4.09
C TYR A 3 -11.39 -6.81 -5.60
N ASP A 4 -11.18 -5.64 -6.18
CA ASP A 4 -10.98 -5.50 -7.60
C ASP A 4 -9.49 -5.71 -7.93
N ALA A 5 -9.22 -6.54 -8.94
CA ALA A 5 -7.88 -6.89 -9.35
C ALA A 5 -7.11 -5.67 -9.88
N GLU A 6 -7.79 -4.74 -10.57
CA GLU A 6 -7.15 -3.53 -11.11
C GLU A 6 -6.77 -2.54 -10.01
N ASN A 7 -7.42 -2.61 -8.85
CA ASN A 7 -7.18 -1.76 -7.68
C ASN A 7 -6.31 -2.45 -6.61
N THR A 8 -5.63 -3.54 -6.97
CA THR A 8 -4.79 -4.32 -6.07
C THR A 8 -3.32 -4.05 -6.32
N PHE A 9 -2.61 -3.55 -5.29
CA PHE A 9 -1.16 -3.33 -5.34
C PHE A 9 -0.38 -4.58 -4.94
N LEU A 10 -0.81 -5.22 -3.85
CA LEU A 10 -0.23 -6.45 -3.33
C LEU A 10 -1.35 -7.45 -3.08
N TRP A 11 -1.20 -8.65 -3.65
CA TRP A 11 -2.12 -9.76 -3.41
C TRP A 11 -1.39 -10.93 -2.76
N GLN A 12 -1.77 -11.24 -1.52
CA GLN A 12 -1.23 -12.36 -0.74
C GLN A 12 0.30 -12.43 -0.76
N LYS A 13 0.97 -11.27 -0.79
CA LYS A 13 2.42 -11.17 -0.93
C LYS A 13 3.07 -11.66 0.36
N ASP A 14 4.00 -12.61 0.25
CA ASP A 14 4.85 -13.00 1.37
C ASP A 14 5.78 -11.84 1.73
N VAL A 15 5.74 -11.42 3.00
CA VAL A 15 6.55 -10.31 3.51
C VAL A 15 7.63 -10.74 4.52
N ALA A 16 7.89 -12.03 4.67
CA ALA A 16 8.84 -12.55 5.65
C ALA A 16 10.25 -11.96 5.52
N SER A 17 10.70 -11.73 4.29
CA SER A 17 12.01 -11.16 3.97
C SER A 17 12.02 -9.64 3.80
N VAL A 18 10.86 -8.98 3.91
CA VAL A 18 10.78 -7.52 3.72
C VAL A 18 11.43 -6.85 4.92
N GLY A 19 12.56 -6.21 4.67
CA GLY A 19 13.31 -5.43 5.66
C GLY A 19 13.24 -3.92 5.40
N THR A 20 14.23 -3.19 5.88
CA THR A 20 14.30 -1.72 5.79
C THR A 20 14.44 -1.18 4.36
N GLY A 21 14.99 -1.97 3.43
CA GLY A 21 15.04 -1.64 2.00
C GLY A 21 13.68 -1.73 1.29
N GLY A 22 12.71 -2.38 1.93
CA GLY A 22 11.34 -2.51 1.47
C GLY A 22 11.15 -3.30 0.18
N ILE A 23 9.91 -3.30 -0.29
CA ILE A 23 9.48 -3.83 -1.58
C ILE A 23 8.55 -2.84 -2.25
N ASP A 24 8.63 -2.79 -3.57
CA ASP A 24 7.68 -2.07 -4.41
C ASP A 24 6.57 -3.04 -4.84
N SER A 25 5.33 -2.55 -4.84
CA SER A 25 4.17 -3.25 -5.39
C SER A 25 4.14 -3.18 -6.92
N ASP A 26 3.15 -3.84 -7.50
CA ASP A 26 2.75 -3.57 -8.88
C ASP A 26 2.29 -2.10 -9.03
N VAL A 27 2.44 -1.56 -10.23
CA VAL A 27 2.01 -0.20 -10.56
C VAL A 27 0.58 -0.25 -11.08
N VAL A 28 -0.30 0.54 -10.47
CA VAL A 28 -1.71 0.67 -10.84
C VAL A 28 -1.93 2.02 -11.51
N TYR A 29 -2.68 2.03 -12.61
CA TYR A 29 -3.11 3.27 -13.25
C TYR A 29 -4.51 3.67 -12.77
N LEU A 30 -4.60 4.80 -12.06
CA LEU A 30 -5.85 5.33 -11.50
C LEU A 30 -6.45 6.47 -12.34
N GLY A 31 -5.80 6.84 -13.44
CA GLY A 31 -6.13 8.06 -14.18
C GLY A 31 -5.52 9.31 -13.55
N LYS A 32 -5.51 10.40 -14.33
CA LYS A 32 -4.98 11.70 -13.88
C LYS A 32 -6.03 12.46 -13.08
N GLY A 33 -5.60 13.05 -11.97
CA GLY A 33 -6.46 13.82 -11.08
C GLY A 33 -7.05 12.95 -9.96
N ASP A 34 -7.89 13.57 -9.14
CA ASP A 34 -8.41 12.94 -7.93
C ASP A 34 -9.91 12.70 -8.03
N ALA A 35 -10.37 11.58 -7.48
CA ALA A 35 -11.79 11.36 -7.28
C ALA A 35 -12.35 12.38 -6.28
N VAL A 36 -13.58 12.85 -6.52
CA VAL A 36 -14.30 13.75 -5.59
C VAL A 36 -14.38 13.16 -4.19
N GLN A 37 -14.52 11.83 -4.11
CA GLN A 37 -14.36 11.05 -2.89
C GLN A 37 -13.19 10.07 -3.09
N PRO A 38 -12.02 10.30 -2.46
CA PRO A 38 -10.89 9.40 -2.56
C PRO A 38 -11.23 8.00 -2.01
N LEU A 39 -10.67 6.98 -2.65
CA LEU A 39 -10.72 5.60 -2.16
C LEU A 39 -9.90 5.46 -0.87
N TRP A 40 -10.16 4.38 -0.15
CA TRP A 40 -9.37 3.98 1.00
C TRP A 40 -8.28 3.01 0.57
N LEU A 41 -7.07 3.25 1.04
CA LEU A 41 -6.04 2.23 1.08
C LEU A 41 -6.34 1.30 2.25
N ALA A 42 -6.66 0.04 1.94
CA ALA A 42 -6.78 -1.02 2.93
C ALA A 42 -5.56 -1.95 2.83
N VAL A 43 -4.84 -2.07 3.94
CA VAL A 43 -3.73 -3.02 4.10
C VAL A 43 -4.14 -4.05 5.14
N THR A 44 -4.03 -5.33 4.79
CA THR A 44 -4.35 -6.44 5.70
C THR A 44 -3.22 -7.46 5.70
N VAL A 45 -2.93 -8.03 6.87
CA VAL A 45 -1.92 -9.08 7.01
C VAL A 45 -2.51 -10.35 7.62
N SER A 46 -2.11 -11.51 7.10
CA SER A 46 -2.62 -12.81 7.54
C SER A 46 -2.20 -13.18 8.97
N ALA A 47 -1.13 -12.59 9.48
CA ALA A 47 -0.60 -12.75 10.83
C ALA A 47 -0.01 -11.42 11.33
N PRO A 48 0.06 -11.18 12.64
CA PRO A 48 0.72 -9.99 13.18
C PRO A 48 2.17 -9.88 12.70
N LEU A 49 2.59 -8.66 12.37
CA LEU A 49 3.96 -8.40 11.94
C LEU A 49 4.94 -8.44 13.11
N SER A 50 6.21 -8.74 12.81
CA SER A 50 7.31 -8.74 13.77
C SER A 50 7.88 -7.36 14.07
N ASP A 51 7.64 -6.39 13.17
CA ASP A 51 8.08 -5.00 13.22
C ASP A 51 7.01 -4.09 12.59
N ASP A 52 7.11 -2.78 12.81
CA ASP A 52 6.24 -1.80 12.17
C ASP A 52 6.46 -1.80 10.65
N ALA A 53 5.38 -1.84 9.87
CA ALA A 53 5.43 -1.67 8.42
C ALA A 53 5.12 -0.23 8.04
N THR A 54 6.09 0.42 7.41
CA THR A 54 5.92 1.72 6.76
C THR A 54 5.38 1.48 5.35
N VAL A 55 4.17 1.97 5.10
CA VAL A 55 3.46 1.86 3.83
C VAL A 55 3.44 3.25 3.18
N THR A 56 4.27 3.43 2.16
CA THR A 56 4.37 4.68 1.41
C THR A 56 3.62 4.54 0.10
N VAL A 57 2.62 5.38 -0.12
CA VAL A 57 1.96 5.49 -1.41
C VAL A 57 2.73 6.47 -2.26
N GLU A 58 3.15 6.02 -3.44
CA GLU A 58 3.93 6.81 -4.38
C GLU A 58 3.13 6.99 -5.67
N THR A 59 3.21 8.17 -6.28
CA THR A 59 2.54 8.47 -7.55
C THR A 59 3.50 9.05 -8.58
N SER A 60 3.25 8.80 -9.87
CA SER A 60 4.01 9.35 -10.98
C SER A 60 3.11 9.59 -12.20
N GLU A 61 3.58 10.47 -13.08
CA GLU A 61 3.01 10.65 -14.42
C GLU A 61 3.42 9.52 -15.39
N LYS A 62 4.37 8.67 -15.00
CA LYS A 62 4.95 7.61 -15.83
C LYS A 62 4.80 6.25 -15.15
N GLU A 63 4.42 5.23 -15.93
CA GLU A 63 4.29 3.85 -15.47
C GLU A 63 5.59 3.28 -14.88
N THR A 64 6.74 3.72 -15.38
CA THR A 64 8.06 3.34 -14.85
C THR A 64 8.34 3.89 -13.45
N MET A 65 7.46 4.74 -12.91
CA MET A 65 7.60 5.44 -11.63
C MET A 65 8.86 6.32 -11.57
N ALA A 66 9.41 6.70 -12.72
CA ALA A 66 10.48 7.68 -12.81
C ALA A 66 9.98 9.06 -12.33
N GLY A 67 10.73 9.71 -11.44
CA GLY A 67 10.33 10.99 -10.86
C GLY A 67 9.12 10.91 -9.92
N LYS A 68 8.85 9.73 -9.35
CA LYS A 68 7.77 9.50 -8.39
C LYS A 68 7.79 10.48 -7.22
N LYS A 69 6.61 10.81 -6.72
CA LYS A 69 6.38 11.63 -5.52
C LYS A 69 5.66 10.80 -4.47
N THR A 70 5.94 11.09 -3.20
CA THR A 70 5.18 10.52 -2.08
C THR A 70 3.82 11.20 -2.01
N LEU A 71 2.75 10.41 -2.09
CA LEU A 71 1.39 10.86 -1.89
C LEU A 71 1.01 10.81 -0.40
N GLY A 72 1.47 9.77 0.31
CA GLY A 72 1.31 9.65 1.75
C GLY A 72 2.15 8.52 2.34
N THR A 73 2.39 8.59 3.64
CA THR A 73 3.09 7.55 4.39
C THR A 73 2.23 7.16 5.59
N PHE A 74 2.03 5.87 5.77
CA PHE A 74 1.20 5.29 6.80
C PHE A 74 1.98 4.19 7.53
N THR A 75 1.63 3.96 8.78
CA THR A 75 2.27 2.91 9.58
C THR A 75 1.22 1.87 9.95
N LEU A 76 1.46 0.62 9.54
CA LEU A 76 0.81 -0.54 10.15
C LEU A 76 1.70 -0.98 11.32
N ALA A 77 1.26 -0.66 12.53
CA ALA A 77 2.01 -0.96 13.73
C ALA A 77 2.20 -2.47 13.93
N LYS A 78 3.33 -2.84 14.52
CA LYS A 78 3.60 -4.20 14.98
C LYS A 78 2.44 -4.70 15.85
N GLY A 79 2.06 -5.96 15.65
CA GLY A 79 0.95 -6.57 16.38
C GLY A 79 -0.43 -6.31 15.76
N GLU A 80 -0.58 -5.22 15.00
CA GLU A 80 -1.81 -4.93 14.27
C GLU A 80 -1.92 -5.79 13.01
N ARG A 81 -3.16 -5.96 12.54
CA ARG A 81 -3.47 -6.81 11.37
C ARG A 81 -4.10 -6.06 10.21
N LYS A 82 -4.54 -4.83 10.44
CA LYS A 82 -5.22 -4.00 9.46
C LYS A 82 -4.84 -2.54 9.61
N LEU A 83 -4.71 -1.86 8.47
CA LEU A 83 -4.57 -0.42 8.35
C LEU A 83 -5.55 0.03 7.27
N ALA A 84 -6.31 1.07 7.56
CA ALA A 84 -7.20 1.71 6.61
C ALA A 84 -6.95 3.21 6.65
N ALA A 85 -6.65 3.81 5.50
CA ALA A 85 -6.40 5.24 5.39
C ALA A 85 -6.98 5.79 4.09
N LYS A 86 -7.57 6.99 4.15
CA LYS A 86 -8.00 7.69 2.92
C LYS A 86 -6.78 8.02 2.08
N LEU A 87 -6.88 7.77 0.78
CA LEU A 87 -5.86 8.16 -0.17
C LEU A 87 -5.77 9.70 -0.21
N PRO A 88 -4.58 10.31 0.00
CA PRO A 88 -4.41 11.74 -0.15
C PRO A 88 -4.63 12.19 -1.59
N VAL A 89 -5.00 13.46 -1.76
CA VAL A 89 -5.16 14.07 -3.09
C VAL A 89 -3.80 14.36 -3.74
N GLY A 90 -3.77 14.45 -5.06
CA GLY A 90 -2.57 14.70 -5.85
C GLY A 90 -2.12 13.51 -6.71
N VAL A 91 -3.04 12.61 -7.08
CA VAL A 91 -2.72 11.45 -7.95
C VAL A 91 -2.33 11.92 -9.36
N LEU A 92 -1.13 11.52 -9.80
CA LEU A 92 -0.55 11.93 -11.08
C LEU A 92 -0.85 10.98 -12.25
N GLY A 93 -1.58 9.89 -12.01
CA GLY A 93 -1.85 8.85 -13.00
C GLY A 93 -1.52 7.46 -12.49
N TYR A 94 -0.24 7.19 -12.32
CA TYR A 94 0.28 5.91 -11.87
C TYR A 94 0.54 5.95 -10.37
N VAL A 95 0.18 4.89 -9.67
CA VAL A 95 0.34 4.74 -8.23
C VAL A 95 0.96 3.39 -7.92
N ARG A 96 1.84 3.35 -6.93
CA ARG A 96 2.31 2.10 -6.31
C ARG A 96 2.40 2.27 -4.82
N VAL A 97 2.55 1.16 -4.12
CA VAL A 97 2.82 1.11 -2.70
C VAL A 97 4.24 0.58 -2.50
N HIS A 98 5.04 1.32 -1.74
CA HIS A 98 6.32 0.87 -1.20
C HIS A 98 6.14 0.47 0.26
N VAL A 99 6.51 -0.76 0.62
CA VAL A 99 6.38 -1.28 1.98
C VAL A 99 7.75 -1.62 2.54
N ALA A 100 8.12 -1.05 3.68
CA ALA A 100 9.38 -1.32 4.36
C ALA A 100 9.17 -1.62 5.85
N ALA A 101 10.04 -2.45 6.43
CA ALA A 101 10.13 -2.60 7.88
C ALA A 101 10.81 -1.37 8.50
N ALA A 102 10.39 -0.97 9.70
CA ALA A 102 10.99 0.17 10.39
C ALA A 102 12.46 -0.06 10.77
N SER A 103 12.82 -1.27 11.19
CA SER A 103 14.16 -1.59 11.72
C SER A 103 14.66 -2.99 11.37
N GLY A 104 13.78 -3.99 11.32
CA GLY A 104 14.13 -5.40 11.14
C GLY A 104 13.53 -6.01 9.89
N THR A 105 12.72 -7.06 10.07
CA THR A 105 11.91 -7.69 9.02
C THR A 105 10.46 -7.77 9.47
N LEU A 106 9.54 -7.78 8.51
CA LEU A 106 8.10 -7.83 8.81
C LEU A 106 7.63 -9.19 9.35
N GLY A 107 8.41 -10.24 9.17
CA GLY A 107 8.10 -11.58 9.67
C GLY A 107 7.07 -12.34 8.82
N ALA A 108 6.81 -13.59 9.20
CA ALA A 108 6.02 -14.52 8.39
C ALA A 108 4.53 -14.14 8.35
N ALA A 109 4.15 -13.33 7.36
CA ALA A 109 2.79 -12.96 7.07
C ALA A 109 2.58 -12.81 5.55
N LYS A 110 1.32 -12.91 5.12
CA LYS A 110 0.89 -12.51 3.78
C LYS A 110 0.20 -11.16 3.86
N MET A 111 0.64 -10.21 3.05
CA MET A 111 0.10 -8.86 2.99
C MET A 111 -0.77 -8.67 1.73
N ASN A 112 -1.91 -8.02 1.92
CA ASN A 112 -2.69 -7.41 0.85
C ASN A 112 -2.63 -5.89 1.00
N ALA A 113 -2.54 -5.18 -0.12
CA ALA A 113 -2.70 -3.73 -0.18
C ALA A 113 -3.58 -3.41 -1.39
N VAL A 114 -4.75 -2.82 -1.13
CA VAL A 114 -5.83 -2.65 -2.12
C VAL A 114 -6.51 -1.30 -1.92
N LEU A 115 -7.06 -0.73 -3.00
CA LEU A 115 -7.96 0.41 -2.93
C LEU A 115 -9.41 -0.06 -2.89
N VAL A 116 -10.17 0.50 -1.94
CA VAL A 116 -11.55 0.08 -1.66
C VAL A 116 -12.43 1.30 -1.38
N LEU A 117 -13.74 1.17 -1.68
CA LEU A 117 -14.72 2.24 -1.43
C LEU A 117 -15.10 2.35 0.05
N ASP A 118 -15.06 1.23 0.77
CA ASP A 118 -15.42 1.11 2.18
C ASP A 118 -14.43 0.17 2.87
N THR A 119 -14.19 0.40 4.15
CA THR A 119 -13.16 -0.25 4.97
C THR A 119 -13.73 -1.22 6.00
N ASP A 120 -15.06 -1.24 6.16
CA ASP A 120 -15.70 -2.16 7.09
C ASP A 120 -15.64 -3.61 6.56
N LEU A 121 -15.06 -4.44 7.43
CA LEU A 121 -14.79 -5.87 7.25
C LEU A 121 -15.45 -6.62 8.41
#